data_AF-A0A0F8X7S6-F1
#
_entry.id   AF-A0A0F8X7S6-F1
#
_cell.length_a   1.000
_cell.length_b   1.000
_cell.length_c   1.000
_cell.angle_alpha   90.00
_cell.angle_beta   90.00
_cell.angle_gamma   90.00
#
_symmetry.space_group_name_H-M   'P 1'
#
loop_
_entity.id
_entity.type
_entity.pdbx_description
1 polymer ?
#
loop_
_entity_poly.entity_id
_entity_poly.type
_entity_poly.pdbx_seq_one_letter_code
_entity_poly.pdbx_strand_id
1 'polypeptide(L)'
;VELGVRSEGYSGRDIANVCREVIMLPIRELDTSGLLENSDKDIKIRALNLEDFTKTLKKVKPMTNKSLLKQYSNWAEEFGEG
;
A
#
# COMPACT_ATOMS: atom_id res chain seq x y z
N VAL A 1 -5.06 10.24 11.28
CA VAL A 1 -4.52 9.32 12.32
C VAL A 1 -4.77 7.86 11.97
N GLU A 2 -5.95 7.51 11.46
CA GLU A 2 -6.37 6.14 11.08
C GLU A 2 -5.30 5.30 10.33
N LEU A 3 -4.73 5.83 9.25
CA LEU A 3 -3.77 5.08 8.42
C LEU A 3 -2.40 4.93 9.10
N GLY A 4 -1.96 5.93 9.86
CA GLY A 4 -0.66 5.92 10.54
C GLY A 4 -0.57 4.81 11.59
N VAL A 5 -1.64 4.61 12.37
CA VAL A 5 -1.73 3.51 13.36
C VAL A 5 -1.77 2.15 12.65
N ARG A 6 -2.47 2.06 11.52
CA ARG A 6 -2.59 0.80 10.74
C ARG A 6 -1.32 0.46 9.96
N SER A 7 -0.44 1.43 9.72
CA SER A 7 0.85 1.27 9.07
C SER A 7 2.03 1.21 10.05
N GLU A 8 1.79 1.01 11.34
CA GLU A 8 2.87 0.80 12.30
C GLU A 8 3.72 -0.43 11.91
N GLY A 9 5.04 -0.24 11.84
CA GLY A 9 5.98 -1.27 11.41
C GLY A 9 6.11 -1.44 9.89
N TYR A 10 5.46 -0.61 9.08
CA TYR A 10 5.67 -0.58 7.63
C TYR A 10 6.87 0.32 7.33
N SER A 11 7.79 -0.15 6.49
CA SER A 11 8.82 0.72 5.92
C SER A 11 8.21 1.65 4.86
N GLY A 12 8.94 2.71 4.46
CA GLY A 12 8.53 3.57 3.35
C GLY A 12 8.30 2.79 2.04
N ARG A 13 9.02 1.69 1.84
CA ARG A 13 8.83 0.78 0.70
C ARG A 13 7.54 -0.04 0.81
N ASP A 14 7.18 -0.48 2.02
CA ASP A 14 5.90 -1.15 2.26
C ASP A 14 4.74 -0.18 1.99
N ILE A 15 4.83 1.07 2.46
CA ILE A 15 3.83 2.11 2.19
C ILE A 15 3.72 2.40 0.68
N ALA A 16 4.84 2.50 -0.03
CA ALA A 16 4.83 2.69 -1.48
C ALA A 16 4.13 1.54 -2.21
N ASN A 17 4.33 0.30 -1.76
CA ASN A 17 3.64 -0.87 -2.31
C ASN A 17 2.14 -0.86 -2.01
N VAL A 18 1.74 -0.45 -0.80
CA VAL A 18 0.32 -0.25 -0.46
C VAL A 18 -0.33 0.75 -1.43
N CYS A 19 0.31 1.90 -1.68
CA CYS A 19 -0.22 2.90 -2.60
C CYS A 19 -0.37 2.35 -4.03
N ARG A 20 0.61 1.60 -4.53
CA ARG A 20 0.52 0.95 -5.86
C ARG A 20 -0.66 -0.01 -5.94
N GLU A 21 -0.87 -0.81 -4.90
CA GLU A 21 -1.99 -1.76 -4.86
C GLU A 21 -3.35 -1.07 -4.76
N VAL A 22 -3.45 0.02 -4.01
CA VAL A 22 -4.70 0.81 -3.86
C VAL A 22 -5.12 1.42 -5.20
N ILE A 23 -4.18 2.00 -5.96
CA ILE A 23 -4.47 2.66 -7.26
C ILE A 23 -5.06 1.67 -8.27
N MET A 24 -4.71 0.39 -8.16
CA MET A 24 -5.24 -0.65 -9.06
C MET A 24 -6.64 -1.14 -8.67
N LEU A 25 -7.17 -0.81 -7.49
CA LEU A 25 -8.50 -1.28 -7.07
C LEU A 25 -9.63 -0.79 -8.00
N PRO A 26 -9.75 0.51 -8.32
CA PRO A 26 -10.77 1.00 -9.25
C PRO A 26 -10.67 0.35 -10.64
N ILE A 27 -9.45 0.07 -11.11
CA ILE A 27 -9.21 -0.55 -12.42
C ILE A 27 -9.71 -2.00 -12.41
N ARG A 28 -9.42 -2.77 -11.35
CA ARG A 28 -9.90 -4.15 -11.19
C ARG A 28 -11.42 -4.22 -11.05
N GLU A 29 -12.04 -3.23 -10.41
CA GLU A 29 -13.50 -3.13 -10.32
C GLU A 29 -14.13 -2.91 -11.71
N LEU A 30 -13.54 -2.04 -12.53
CA LEU A 30 -13.97 -1.83 -13.90
C LEU A 30 -13.83 -3.09 -14.77
N ASP A 31 -12.71 -3.80 -14.63
CA ASP A 31 -12.45 -5.08 -15.29
C ASP A 31 -13.52 -6.12 -14.92
N THR A 32 -13.74 -6.31 -13.62
CA THR A 32 -14.74 -7.26 -13.09
C THR A 32 -16.17 -6.92 -13.52
N SER A 33 -16.47 -5.63 -13.75
CA SER A 33 -17.79 -5.18 -14.20
C SER A 33 -18.04 -5.37 -15.70
N GLY A 34 -17.05 -5.81 -16.48
CA GLY A 34 -17.14 -5.94 -17.94
C GLY A 34 -17.20 -4.59 -18.69
N LEU A 35 -16.97 -3.48 -17.98
CA LEU A 35 -16.98 -2.14 -18.57
C LEU A 35 -15.70 -1.83 -19.35
N LEU A 36 -14.62 -2.59 -19.14
CA LEU A 36 -13.40 -2.47 -19.94
C LEU A 36 -13.56 -3.04 -21.36
N GLU A 37 -14.45 -4.02 -21.55
CA GLU A 37 -14.67 -4.69 -22.84
C GLU A 37 -15.60 -3.88 -23.77
N ASN A 38 -16.37 -2.94 -23.20
CA ASN A 38 -17.30 -2.09 -23.92
C ASN A 38 -16.66 -0.72 -24.22
N SER A 39 -15.69 -0.71 -25.13
CA SER A 39 -14.78 0.42 -25.43
C SER A 39 -15.43 1.67 -26.05
N ASP A 40 -16.74 1.66 -26.31
CA ASP A 40 -17.45 2.78 -26.94
C ASP A 40 -17.90 3.87 -25.96
N LYS A 41 -17.59 3.74 -24.67
CA LYS A 41 -17.95 4.72 -23.62
C LYS A 41 -16.72 5.23 -22.89
N ASP A 42 -16.71 6.52 -22.57
CA ASP A 42 -15.71 7.11 -21.66
C ASP A 42 -15.70 6.36 -20.33
N ILE A 43 -14.60 5.64 -20.06
CA ILE A 43 -14.40 4.88 -18.83
C ILE A 43 -14.11 5.87 -17.70
N LYS A 44 -15.07 6.06 -16.80
CA LYS A 44 -14.90 6.88 -15.60
C LYS A 44 -14.38 6.02 -14.45
N ILE A 45 -13.12 6.21 -14.10
CA ILE A 45 -12.51 5.60 -12.93
C ILE A 45 -13.00 6.35 -11.68
N ARG A 46 -13.47 5.63 -10.66
CA ARG A 46 -13.87 6.24 -9.39
C ARG A 46 -12.67 6.80 -8.63
N ALA A 47 -12.91 7.83 -7.83
CA ALA A 47 -11.91 8.32 -6.88
C ALA A 47 -11.61 7.28 -5.80
N LEU A 48 -10.37 7.31 -5.31
CA LEU A 48 -9.94 6.51 -4.16
C LEU A 48 -10.52 7.08 -2.87
N ASN A 49 -10.87 6.19 -1.95
CA ASN A 49 -11.34 6.56 -0.62
C ASN A 49 -10.51 5.86 0.46
N LEU A 50 -10.74 6.23 1.71
CA LEU A 50 -9.99 5.71 2.85
C LEU A 50 -10.22 4.21 3.11
N GLU A 51 -11.35 3.67 2.66
CA GLU A 51 -11.68 2.25 2.76
C GLU A 51 -10.77 1.41 1.85
N ASP A 52 -10.41 1.92 0.68
CA ASP A 52 -9.47 1.27 -0.24
C ASP A 52 -8.11 1.06 0.41
N PHE A 53 -7.58 2.12 1.04
CA PHE A 53 -6.33 2.05 1.79
C PHE A 53 -6.45 1.08 2.96
N THR A 54 -7.58 1.10 3.67
CA THR A 54 -7.84 0.18 4.78
C THR A 54 -7.86 -1.29 4.35
N LYS A 55 -8.51 -1.60 3.22
CA LYS A 55 -8.56 -2.96 2.66
C LYS A 55 -7.19 -3.41 2.19
N THR A 56 -6.46 -2.55 1.49
CA THR A 56 -5.12 -2.89 0.99
C THR A 56 -4.10 -3.06 2.11
N LEU A 57 -4.12 -2.21 3.14
CA LEU A 57 -3.26 -2.37 4.33
C LEU A 57 -3.51 -3.69 5.05
N LYS A 58 -4.74 -4.22 5.05
CA LYS A 58 -5.01 -5.56 5.59
C LYS A 58 -4.43 -6.69 4.74
N LYS A 59 -4.28 -6.46 3.44
CA LYS A 59 -3.82 -7.46 2.46
C LYS A 59 -2.30 -7.48 2.32
N VAL A 60 -1.67 -6.32 2.28
CA VAL A 60 -0.22 -6.15 2.14
C VAL A 60 0.38 -6.24 3.54
N LYS A 61 1.03 -7.36 3.88
CA LYS A 61 1.78 -7.46 5.14
C LYS A 61 3.10 -6.68 5.04
N PRO A 62 3.57 -6.05 6.14
CA PRO A 62 4.87 -5.40 6.14
C PRO A 62 5.96 -6.44 5.87
N MET A 63 6.84 -6.16 4.90
CA MET A 63 7.97 -7.04 4.58
C MET A 63 9.10 -6.90 5.59
N THR A 64 9.08 -5.83 6.37
CA THR A 64 10.03 -5.60 7.45
C THR A 64 9.69 -6.50 8.64
N ASN A 65 10.46 -7.59 8.76
CA ASN A 65 10.45 -8.42 9.95
C ASN A 65 11.03 -7.63 11.14
N LYS A 66 10.42 -7.73 12.33
CA LYS A 66 10.91 -7.07 13.56
C LYS A 66 12.40 -7.38 13.83
N SER A 67 12.86 -8.56 13.43
CA SER A 67 14.28 -8.94 13.51
C SER A 67 15.18 -8.08 12.63
N LEU A 68 14.73 -7.78 11.39
CA LEU A 68 15.48 -6.96 10.43
C LEU A 68 15.54 -5.50 10.89
N LEU A 69 14.44 -4.97 11.43
CA LEU A 69 14.42 -3.63 12.02
C LEU A 69 15.41 -3.50 13.18
N LYS A 70 15.47 -4.53 14.05
CA LYS A 70 16.44 -4.57 15.14
C LYS A 70 17.89 -4.62 14.63
N GLN A 71 18.16 -5.37 13.57
CA GLN A 71 19.50 -5.38 12.95
C GLN A 71 19.86 -4.01 12.37
N TYR A 72 18.93 -3.34 11.69
CA TYR A 72 19.18 -1.97 11.19
C TYR A 72 19.41 -0.98 12.34
N SER A 73 18.65 -1.06 13.43
CA SER A 73 18.85 -0.22 14.61
C SER A 73 20.21 -0.47 15.27
N ASN A 74 20.58 -1.73 15.49
CA ASN A 74 21.88 -2.10 16.06
C ASN A 74 23.03 -1.63 15.16
N TRP A 75 22.90 -1.79 13.84
CA TRP A 75 23.92 -1.34 12.90
C TRP A 75 24.03 0.19 12.87
N ALA A 76 22.91 0.91 12.95
CA ALA A 76 22.91 2.36 13.06
C ALA A 76 23.48 2.85 14.40
N GLU A 77 23.35 2.08 15.47
CA GLU A 77 23.96 2.39 16.78
C GLU A 77 25.47 2.11 16.79
N GLU A 78 25.92 1.04 16.11
CA GLU A 78 27.33 0.65 16.03
C GLU A 78 28.14 1.43 14.98
N PHE A 79 27.52 1.84 13.87
CA PHE A 79 28.20 2.42 12.69
C PHE A 79 27.56 3.71 12.17
N GLY A 80 26.47 4.19 12.79
CA GLY A 80 25.85 5.45 12.40
C GLY A 80 26.69 6.63 12.86
N GLU A 81 27.42 7.23 11.92
CA GLU A 81 27.99 8.56 12.13
C GLU A 81 26.84 9.58 12.24
N GLY A 82 26.80 10.31 13.35
CA GLY A 82 25.87 11.41 13.60
C GLY A 82 26.22 12.67 12.83
#